data_AF-A0A0R2E2V5-F1
#
_entry.id   AF-A0A0R2E2V5-F1
#
_cell.length_a   1.000
_cell.length_b   1.000
_cell.length_c   1.000
_cell.angle_alpha   90.00
_cell.angle_beta   90.00
_cell.angle_gamma   90.00
#
_symmetry.space_group_name_H-M   'P 1'
#
loop_
_entity.id
_entity.type
_entity.pdbx_description
1 polymer ?
#
loop_
_entity_poly.entity_id
_entity_poly.type
_entity_poly.pdbx_seq_one_letter_code
_entity_poly.pdbx_strand_id
1 'polypeptide(L)'
;MVKVSTKYTRVKEIVKEPFEEIDSKGIKVGVREFVVPVPQKTYYHGAGWFTLKQEKAYDEFSKALEDNATLDSENSYVPLKHQYKGIRVDEHPEYLHDKEWAMATFNGDLVGIKTSDIAMFCYLPTEEDIGCGMEIGYAKALGKYVVLVIPDEEYGEPINLMSFGGADLVLKMSELANFDFNKPEFNFYNGAIY
;
A
#
# COMPACT_ATOMS: atom_id res chain seq x y z
N MET A 1 -6.63 -31.61 -2.58
CA MET A 1 -7.34 -30.44 -3.14
C MET A 1 -6.71 -29.19 -2.53
N VAL A 2 -5.93 -28.45 -3.30
CA VAL A 2 -5.43 -27.13 -2.89
C VAL A 2 -6.08 -26.13 -3.84
N LYS A 3 -6.94 -25.25 -3.31
CA LYS A 3 -7.51 -24.14 -4.08
C LYS A 3 -6.43 -23.07 -4.20
N VAL A 4 -5.80 -22.98 -5.36
CA VAL A 4 -4.93 -21.84 -5.71
C VAL A 4 -5.85 -20.73 -6.23
N SER A 5 -6.00 -19.66 -5.45
CA SER A 5 -6.68 -18.43 -5.82
C SER A 5 -5.78 -17.64 -6.78
N THR A 6 -6.00 -17.77 -8.08
CA THR A 6 -5.20 -17.04 -9.08
C THR A 6 -5.85 -15.70 -9.44
N LYS A 7 -5.24 -14.62 -8.96
CA LYS A 7 -5.50 -13.22 -9.32
C LYS A 7 -4.78 -12.88 -10.63
N TYR A 8 -5.37 -13.23 -11.77
CA TYR A 8 -4.87 -12.79 -13.08
C TYR A 8 -6.02 -12.19 -13.88
N THR A 9 -5.85 -10.96 -14.35
CA THR A 9 -6.63 -10.43 -15.46
C THR A 9 -6.20 -11.19 -16.71
N ARG A 10 -7.15 -11.74 -17.49
CA ARG A 10 -6.83 -12.39 -18.78
C ARG A 10 -6.32 -11.35 -19.77
N VAL A 11 -5.02 -11.10 -19.75
CA VAL A 11 -4.27 -10.41 -20.79
C VAL A 11 -2.98 -11.21 -21.01
N LYS A 12 -2.68 -11.53 -22.27
CA LYS A 12 -1.70 -12.55 -22.69
C LYS A 12 -0.23 -12.18 -22.35
N GLU A 13 0.56 -12.88 -21.50
CA GLU A 13 2.10 -13.09 -21.42
C GLU A 13 3.05 -13.83 -20.30
N ILE A 14 3.13 -15.18 -20.12
CA ILE A 14 3.79 -16.17 -19.17
C ILE A 14 3.40 -17.54 -19.74
N VAL A 15 4.39 -18.34 -20.09
CA VAL A 15 4.25 -19.53 -20.92
C VAL A 15 3.66 -20.72 -20.14
N LYS A 16 2.46 -21.19 -20.50
CA LYS A 16 2.03 -22.57 -20.20
C LYS A 16 2.35 -23.46 -21.39
N GLU A 17 2.71 -24.72 -21.12
CA GLU A 17 3.16 -25.69 -22.11
C GLU A 17 2.26 -25.71 -23.37
N PRO A 18 2.85 -25.92 -24.57
CA PRO A 18 2.10 -25.89 -25.82
C PRO A 18 0.99 -26.95 -25.80
N PHE A 19 -0.25 -26.56 -26.09
CA PHE A 19 -1.32 -27.50 -26.41
C PHE A 19 -1.59 -27.48 -27.92
N GLU A 20 -1.98 -28.64 -28.46
CA GLU A 20 -2.25 -28.81 -29.89
C GLU A 20 -3.68 -28.33 -30.21
N GLU A 21 -3.81 -27.39 -31.13
CA GLU A 21 -5.10 -27.04 -31.75
C GLU A 21 -5.05 -27.38 -33.25
N ILE A 22 -6.18 -27.84 -33.80
CA ILE A 22 -6.28 -28.18 -35.23
C ILE A 22 -6.98 -27.02 -35.93
N ASP A 23 -6.31 -26.39 -36.89
CA ASP A 23 -6.89 -25.28 -37.63
C ASP A 23 -8.01 -25.73 -38.59
N SER A 24 -8.69 -24.77 -39.23
CA SER A 24 -9.78 -25.04 -40.17
C SER A 24 -9.36 -25.81 -41.43
N LYS A 25 -8.07 -26.15 -41.59
CA LYS A 25 -7.49 -26.92 -42.67
C LYS A 25 -6.94 -28.27 -42.20
N GLY A 26 -7.11 -28.62 -40.92
CA GLY A 26 -6.64 -29.89 -40.37
C GLY A 26 -5.16 -29.90 -39.96
N ILE A 27 -4.51 -28.73 -39.89
CA ILE A 27 -3.09 -28.61 -39.52
C ILE A 27 -2.99 -28.42 -38.01
N LYS A 28 -2.14 -29.24 -37.36
CA LYS A 28 -1.79 -29.07 -35.96
C LYS A 28 -0.94 -27.80 -35.81
N VAL A 29 -1.46 -26.83 -35.08
CA VAL A 29 -0.74 -25.59 -34.75
C VAL A 29 -0.41 -25.62 -33.26
N GLY A 30 0.87 -25.41 -32.93
CA GLY A 30 1.27 -25.25 -31.54
C GLY A 30 0.90 -23.86 -31.05
N VAL A 31 -0.09 -23.75 -30.17
CA VAL A 31 -0.45 -22.48 -29.53
C VAL A 31 0.38 -22.33 -28.27
N ARG A 32 1.17 -21.26 -28.18
CA ARG A 32 1.83 -20.86 -26.93
C ARG A 32 0.92 -19.89 -26.22
N GLU A 33 0.40 -20.28 -25.06
CA GLU A 33 -0.26 -19.35 -24.16
C GLU A 33 0.82 -18.56 -23.44
N PHE A 34 0.63 -17.26 -23.33
CA PHE A 34 1.45 -16.42 -22.50
C PHE A 34 0.44 -15.68 -21.49
N VAL A 35 0.62 -15.50 -20.15
CA VAL A 35 0.14 -14.49 -19.06
C VAL A 35 1.01 -13.22 -18.62
N VAL A 36 0.80 -11.93 -19.00
CA VAL A 36 1.81 -10.83 -18.80
C VAL A 36 1.95 -10.59 -17.30
N PRO A 37 3.14 -10.38 -16.73
CA PRO A 37 3.22 -9.83 -15.38
C PRO A 37 2.48 -8.49 -15.36
N VAL A 38 1.48 -8.37 -14.48
CA VAL A 38 0.86 -7.07 -14.21
C VAL A 38 1.97 -6.18 -13.64
N PRO A 39 2.26 -5.00 -14.21
CA PRO A 39 3.23 -4.09 -13.60
C PRO A 39 2.80 -3.78 -12.16
N GLN A 40 3.76 -3.81 -11.24
CA GLN A 40 3.50 -3.54 -9.83
C GLN A 40 4.22 -2.27 -9.38
N LYS A 41 3.63 -1.61 -8.38
CA LYS A 41 4.19 -0.43 -7.71
C LYS A 41 4.57 -0.78 -6.28
N THR A 42 5.71 -0.27 -5.84
CA THR A 42 6.10 -0.30 -4.44
C THR A 42 5.38 0.80 -3.68
N TYR A 43 5.15 0.59 -2.39
CA TYR A 43 4.52 1.57 -1.52
C TYR A 43 5.30 1.75 -0.21
N TYR A 44 5.11 2.90 0.41
CA TYR A 44 5.43 3.13 1.81
C TYR A 44 4.15 2.87 2.62
N HIS A 45 4.23 2.02 3.63
CA HIS A 45 3.11 1.61 4.48
C HIS A 45 3.02 2.48 5.74
N GLY A 46 2.49 3.69 5.61
CA GLY A 46 2.24 4.58 6.74
C GLY A 46 1.00 4.15 7.50
N ALA A 47 1.14 3.65 8.72
CA ALA A 47 0.02 3.28 9.57
C ALA A 47 0.46 3.33 11.02
N GLY A 48 -0.35 3.92 11.91
CA GLY A 48 -0.12 3.83 13.35
C GLY A 48 -0.42 2.43 13.89
N TRP A 49 0.13 2.10 15.05
CA TRP A 49 -0.09 0.83 15.75
C TRP A 49 -0.14 1.03 17.27
N PHE A 50 -0.66 2.17 17.72
CA PHE A 50 -0.58 2.59 19.13
C PHE A 50 -1.87 2.31 19.93
N THR A 51 -2.98 2.07 19.23
CA THR A 51 -4.29 1.77 19.81
C THR A 51 -4.85 0.48 19.21
N LEU A 52 -5.81 -0.16 19.89
CA LEU A 52 -6.51 -1.33 19.35
C LEU A 52 -7.22 -1.05 18.01
N LYS A 53 -7.70 0.19 17.82
CA LYS A 53 -8.38 0.60 16.60
C LYS A 53 -7.38 0.74 15.46
N GLN A 54 -6.22 1.35 15.73
CA GLN A 54 -5.11 1.44 14.78
C GLN A 54 -4.56 0.06 14.43
N GLU A 55 -4.36 -0.84 15.39
CA GLU A 55 -3.92 -2.22 15.12
C GLU A 55 -4.91 -2.97 14.22
N LYS A 56 -6.21 -2.89 14.51
CA LYS A 56 -7.25 -3.48 13.66
C LYS A 56 -7.17 -2.94 12.22
N ALA A 57 -7.10 -1.61 12.09
CA ALA A 57 -7.04 -0.97 10.79
C ALA A 57 -5.72 -1.25 10.06
N TYR A 58 -4.61 -1.40 10.78
CA TYR A 58 -3.31 -1.81 10.26
C TYR A 58 -3.38 -3.20 9.63
N ASP A 59 -4.03 -4.16 10.29
CA ASP A 59 -4.17 -5.53 9.79
C ASP A 59 -5.04 -5.57 8.53
N GLU A 60 -6.17 -4.86 8.53
CA GLU A 60 -7.06 -4.75 7.37
C GLU A 60 -6.35 -4.07 6.18
N PHE A 61 -5.61 -3.00 6.45
CA PHE A 61 -4.81 -2.27 5.46
C PHE A 61 -3.72 -3.15 4.86
N SER A 62 -2.93 -3.82 5.71
CA SER A 62 -1.88 -4.75 5.29
C SER A 62 -2.46 -5.84 4.39
N LYS A 63 -3.58 -6.44 4.80
CA LYS A 63 -4.24 -7.50 4.04
C LYS A 63 -4.73 -7.02 2.68
N ALA A 64 -5.31 -5.82 2.61
CA ALA A 64 -5.82 -5.24 1.38
C ALA A 64 -4.70 -4.86 0.40
N LEU A 65 -3.56 -4.38 0.90
CA LEU A 65 -2.36 -4.10 0.10
C LEU A 65 -1.78 -5.39 -0.48
N GLU A 66 -1.60 -6.42 0.34
CA GLU A 66 -1.19 -7.76 -0.10
C GLU A 66 -2.16 -8.35 -1.11
N ASP A 67 -3.44 -7.97 -1.01
CA ASP A 67 -4.46 -8.45 -1.92
C ASP A 67 -4.49 -7.73 -3.28
N ASN A 68 -3.85 -6.57 -3.40
CA ASN A 68 -3.88 -5.77 -4.61
C ASN A 68 -2.87 -6.28 -5.66
N ALA A 69 -3.36 -6.66 -6.85
CA ALA A 69 -2.55 -7.22 -7.92
C ALA A 69 -1.58 -6.22 -8.58
N THR A 70 -1.74 -4.92 -8.35
CA THR A 70 -0.91 -3.85 -8.90
C THR A 70 0.13 -3.32 -7.91
N LEU A 71 0.21 -3.91 -6.73
CA LEU A 71 1.19 -3.57 -5.70
C LEU A 71 2.18 -4.70 -5.46
N ASP A 72 3.43 -4.33 -5.23
CA ASP A 72 4.51 -5.24 -4.85
C ASP A 72 4.71 -5.17 -3.33
N SER A 73 3.99 -6.01 -2.59
CA SER A 73 4.08 -6.03 -1.13
C SER A 73 5.43 -6.56 -0.61
N GLU A 74 6.15 -7.36 -1.41
CA GLU A 74 7.42 -7.95 -1.01
C GLU A 74 8.54 -6.90 -0.98
N ASN A 75 8.56 -6.01 -1.97
CA ASN A 75 9.58 -4.97 -2.11
C ASN A 75 9.15 -3.59 -1.58
N SER A 76 8.02 -3.53 -0.87
CA SER A 76 7.51 -2.30 -0.25
C SER A 76 8.09 -2.07 1.15
N TYR A 77 8.10 -0.80 1.57
CA TYR A 77 8.66 -0.41 2.86
C TYR A 77 7.57 -0.39 3.94
N VAL A 78 7.77 -1.20 4.99
CA VAL A 78 6.90 -1.25 6.17
C VAL A 78 7.70 -0.83 7.41
N PRO A 79 7.43 0.34 8.02
CA PRO A 79 8.20 0.86 9.15
C PRO A 79 8.39 -0.15 10.30
N LEU A 80 7.33 -0.87 10.64
CA LEU A 80 7.35 -1.86 11.73
C LEU A 80 8.32 -3.03 11.47
N LYS A 81 8.58 -3.35 10.19
CA LYS A 81 9.54 -4.39 9.77
C LYS A 81 10.98 -3.87 9.64
N HIS A 82 11.17 -2.55 9.68
CA HIS A 82 12.44 -1.88 9.38
C HIS A 82 12.96 -0.99 10.51
N GLN A 83 12.44 -1.17 11.72
CA GLN A 83 12.97 -0.51 12.91
C GLN A 83 14.48 -0.71 13.04
N TYR A 84 15.21 0.32 13.43
CA TYR A 84 16.67 0.25 13.51
C TYR A 84 17.11 -0.86 14.47
N LYS A 85 17.98 -1.77 13.98
CA LYS A 85 18.41 -3.00 14.69
C LYS A 85 17.25 -3.93 15.10
N GLY A 86 16.06 -3.78 14.51
CA GLY A 86 14.85 -4.51 14.89
C GLY A 86 14.28 -4.10 16.25
N ILE A 87 14.62 -2.91 16.77
CA ILE A 87 14.24 -2.47 18.11
C ILE A 87 12.94 -1.69 18.07
N ARG A 88 11.93 -2.20 18.77
CA ARG A 88 10.64 -1.57 19.03
C ARG A 88 10.64 -0.89 20.40
N VAL A 89 10.43 0.42 20.46
CA VAL A 89 10.48 1.18 21.74
C VAL A 89 9.29 0.91 22.67
N ASP A 90 8.17 0.41 22.15
CA ASP A 90 7.06 -0.08 22.96
C ASP A 90 7.39 -1.37 23.71
N GLU A 91 8.32 -2.17 23.19
CA GLU A 91 8.85 -3.39 23.83
C GLU A 91 10.15 -3.11 24.61
N HIS A 92 10.91 -2.09 24.18
CA HIS A 92 12.23 -1.70 24.70
C HIS A 92 12.29 -0.20 25.05
N PRO A 93 11.57 0.23 26.10
CA PRO A 93 11.42 1.65 26.44
C PRO A 93 12.73 2.35 26.85
N GLU A 94 13.79 1.60 27.16
CA GLU A 94 15.12 2.15 27.41
C GLU A 94 15.68 2.95 26.23
N TYR A 95 15.25 2.64 25.00
CA TYR A 95 15.69 3.34 23.77
C TYR A 95 14.93 4.65 23.50
N LEU A 96 13.92 5.01 24.31
CA LEU A 96 13.20 6.28 24.16
C LEU A 96 14.10 7.52 24.30
N HIS A 97 15.25 7.38 24.95
CA HIS A 97 16.25 8.44 25.12
C HIS A 97 17.48 8.24 24.22
N ASP A 98 17.50 7.19 23.39
CA ASP A 98 18.58 6.87 22.49
C ASP A 98 18.46 7.68 21.18
N LYS A 99 19.35 8.66 21.02
CA LYS A 99 19.40 9.53 19.85
C LYS A 99 19.90 8.82 18.59
N GLU A 100 20.74 7.80 18.73
CA GLU A 100 21.19 6.99 17.60
C GLU A 100 20.00 6.22 17.04
N TRP A 101 19.25 5.52 17.90
CA TRP A 101 18.04 4.81 17.50
C TRP A 101 17.04 5.75 16.85
N ALA A 102 16.72 6.88 17.50
CA ALA A 102 15.73 7.83 16.99
C ALA A 102 16.11 8.37 15.60
N MET A 103 17.37 8.82 15.43
CA MET A 103 17.81 9.35 14.14
C MET A 103 17.94 8.27 13.05
N ALA A 104 18.32 7.05 13.41
CA ALA A 104 18.46 5.97 12.44
C ALA A 104 17.09 5.47 11.96
N THR A 105 16.13 5.26 12.87
CA THR A 105 14.75 4.87 12.53
C THR A 105 14.07 5.96 11.70
N PHE A 106 14.12 7.22 12.15
CA PHE A 106 13.56 8.35 11.40
C PHE A 106 14.12 8.44 9.97
N ASN A 107 15.45 8.38 9.81
CA ASN A 107 16.04 8.41 8.47
C ASN A 107 15.70 7.17 7.64
N GLY A 108 15.52 6.01 8.29
CA GLY A 108 15.02 4.78 7.66
C GLY A 108 13.65 4.99 7.04
N ASP A 109 12.70 5.55 7.80
CA ASP A 109 11.35 5.84 7.32
C ASP A 109 11.36 6.85 6.16
N LEU A 110 12.18 7.91 6.26
CA LEU A 110 12.36 8.86 5.15
C LEU A 110 12.94 8.18 3.90
N VAL A 111 13.88 7.23 4.05
CA VAL A 111 14.40 6.44 2.93
C VAL A 111 13.27 5.62 2.31
N GLY A 112 12.46 4.93 3.13
CA GLY A 112 11.29 4.19 2.66
C GLY A 112 10.37 5.05 1.80
N ILE A 113 9.98 6.23 2.27
CA ILE A 113 9.14 7.17 1.50
C ILE A 113 9.83 7.58 0.18
N LYS A 114 11.13 7.91 0.22
CA LYS A 114 11.89 8.33 -0.97
C LYS A 114 11.97 7.23 -2.02
N THR A 115 12.14 5.98 -1.61
CA THR A 115 12.40 4.86 -2.53
C THR A 115 11.15 4.16 -3.03
N SER A 116 10.01 4.29 -2.35
CA SER A 116 8.74 3.73 -2.82
C SER A 116 8.12 4.55 -3.96
N ASP A 117 7.34 3.91 -4.83
CA ASP A 117 6.60 4.61 -5.90
C ASP A 117 5.46 5.47 -5.33
N ILE A 118 4.75 4.92 -4.32
CA ILE A 118 3.53 5.50 -3.74
C ILE A 118 3.70 5.66 -2.23
N ALA A 119 3.18 6.75 -1.66
CA ALA A 119 3.06 6.90 -0.22
C ALA A 119 1.61 6.61 0.21
N MET A 120 1.39 5.51 0.94
CA MET A 120 0.06 5.07 1.33
C MET A 120 -0.09 5.15 2.85
N PHE A 121 -1.22 5.70 3.28
CA PHE A 121 -1.47 5.98 4.70
C PHE A 121 -2.81 5.39 5.13
N CYS A 122 -2.79 4.49 6.11
CA CYS A 122 -3.99 4.11 6.86
C CYS A 122 -4.35 5.26 7.81
N TYR A 123 -5.46 5.95 7.51
CA TYR A 123 -5.84 7.20 8.16
C TYR A 123 -7.13 7.00 8.96
N LEU A 124 -7.07 7.24 10.27
CA LEU A 124 -8.22 7.13 11.17
C LEU A 124 -8.65 8.54 11.59
N PRO A 125 -9.77 9.08 11.06
CA PRO A 125 -10.23 10.44 11.37
C PRO A 125 -10.40 10.73 12.86
N THR A 126 -10.75 9.73 13.67
CA THR A 126 -10.94 9.91 15.12
C THR A 126 -9.68 9.67 15.97
N GLU A 127 -8.61 9.14 15.38
CA GLU A 127 -7.35 8.82 16.06
C GLU A 127 -6.14 9.20 15.18
N GLU A 128 -6.15 10.45 14.69
CA GLU A 128 -5.16 10.97 13.77
C GLU A 128 -3.74 10.89 14.35
N ASP A 129 -2.80 10.41 13.54
CA ASP A 129 -1.40 10.25 13.91
C ASP A 129 -0.56 11.42 13.38
N ILE A 130 0.14 12.11 14.29
CA ILE A 130 1.04 13.21 13.97
C ILE A 130 2.26 12.75 13.14
N GLY A 131 2.72 11.50 13.33
CA GLY A 131 3.81 10.91 12.55
C GLY A 131 3.40 10.78 11.09
N CYS A 132 2.27 10.11 10.86
CA CYS A 132 1.61 10.04 9.56
C CYS A 132 1.41 11.43 8.91
N GLY A 133 0.99 12.45 9.68
CA GLY A 133 0.87 13.82 9.17
C GLY A 133 2.19 14.41 8.64
N MET A 134 3.31 14.18 9.34
CA MET A 134 4.64 14.61 8.89
C MET A 134 5.07 13.88 7.61
N GLU A 135 4.82 12.57 7.55
CA GLU A 135 5.15 11.71 6.41
C GLU A 135 4.34 12.06 5.16
N ILE A 136 3.05 12.39 5.31
CA ILE A 136 2.19 12.92 4.24
C ILE A 136 2.81 14.19 3.65
N GLY A 137 3.19 15.15 4.51
CA GLY A 137 3.83 16.39 4.08
C GLY A 137 5.16 16.15 3.36
N TYR A 138 5.98 15.25 3.88
CA TYR A 138 7.26 14.88 3.27
C TYR A 138 7.08 14.21 1.90
N ALA A 139 6.16 13.24 1.81
CA ALA A 139 5.81 12.55 0.57
C ALA A 139 5.30 13.54 -0.50
N LYS A 140 4.40 14.46 -0.12
CA LYS A 140 3.88 15.50 -1.02
C LYS A 140 4.99 16.42 -1.53
N ALA A 141 5.89 16.85 -0.65
CA ALA A 141 7.03 17.69 -1.02
C ALA A 141 7.99 17.00 -2.00
N LEU A 142 8.08 15.67 -1.96
CA LEU A 142 8.88 14.86 -2.90
C LEU A 142 8.15 14.56 -4.22
N GLY A 143 6.90 14.99 -4.38
CA GLY A 143 6.09 14.68 -5.56
C GLY A 143 5.67 13.22 -5.66
N LYS A 144 5.59 12.51 -4.52
CA LYS A 144 5.01 11.16 -4.47
C LYS A 144 3.50 11.23 -4.64
N TYR A 145 2.92 10.17 -5.19
CA TYR A 145 1.48 9.99 -5.19
C TYR A 145 1.04 9.61 -3.77
N VAL A 146 0.22 10.45 -3.14
CA VAL A 146 -0.20 10.30 -1.75
C VAL A 146 -1.62 9.75 -1.69
N VAL A 147 -1.78 8.59 -1.04
CA VAL A 147 -3.07 7.91 -0.90
C VAL A 147 -3.42 7.80 0.57
N LEU A 148 -4.57 8.34 0.96
CA LEU A 148 -5.16 8.06 2.27
C LEU A 148 -6.18 6.92 2.11
N VAL A 149 -6.14 5.96 3.02
CA VAL A 149 -7.09 4.87 3.10
C VAL A 149 -7.76 4.93 4.45
N ILE A 150 -9.08 5.13 4.45
CA ILE A 150 -9.87 5.29 5.66
C ILE A 150 -10.74 4.03 5.84
N PRO A 151 -10.82 3.45 7.06
CA PRO A 151 -11.76 2.39 7.36
C PRO A 151 -13.19 2.75 6.94
N ASP A 152 -13.92 1.82 6.34
CA ASP A 152 -15.26 2.08 5.81
C ASP A 152 -16.23 2.67 6.85
N GLU A 153 -16.08 2.28 8.12
CA GLU A 153 -16.87 2.80 9.24
C GLU A 153 -16.60 4.27 9.61
N GLU A 154 -15.46 4.83 9.20
CA GLU A 154 -15.08 6.23 9.46
C GLU A 154 -15.07 7.08 8.18
N TYR A 155 -15.27 6.47 7.01
CA TYR A 155 -15.27 7.21 5.77
C TYR A 155 -16.47 8.17 5.72
N GLY A 156 -16.18 9.47 5.64
CA GLY A 156 -17.15 10.56 5.70
C GLY A 156 -16.92 11.47 6.91
N GLU A 157 -16.26 10.98 7.96
CA GLU A 157 -15.92 11.75 9.15
C GLU A 157 -14.98 12.93 8.82
N PRO A 158 -15.00 14.02 9.61
CA PRO A 158 -14.11 15.16 9.41
C PRO A 158 -12.63 14.75 9.45
N ILE A 159 -11.87 15.10 8.41
CA ILE A 159 -10.41 14.96 8.41
C ILE A 159 -9.73 16.34 8.41
N ASN A 160 -8.52 16.40 8.94
CA ASN A 160 -7.74 17.63 8.96
C ASN A 160 -7.52 18.21 7.55
N LEU A 161 -7.68 19.53 7.41
CA LEU A 161 -7.34 20.33 6.21
C LEU A 161 -6.02 19.92 5.56
N MET A 162 -4.96 19.70 6.35
CA MET A 162 -3.62 19.43 5.83
C MET A 162 -3.50 18.02 5.28
N SER A 163 -4.17 17.05 5.89
CA SER A 163 -4.25 15.69 5.39
C SER A 163 -5.07 15.62 4.10
N PHE A 164 -6.21 16.33 4.05
CA PHE A 164 -6.98 16.51 2.82
C PHE A 164 -6.16 17.16 1.70
N GLY A 165 -5.44 18.25 1.99
CA GLY A 165 -4.63 18.95 0.99
C GLY A 165 -3.36 18.20 0.57
N GLY A 166 -2.85 17.30 1.41
CA GLY A 166 -1.69 16.47 1.11
C GLY A 166 -2.02 15.30 0.17
N ALA A 167 -3.21 14.72 0.31
CA ALA A 167 -3.66 13.57 -0.46
C ALA A 167 -3.91 13.89 -1.95
N ASP A 168 -3.55 12.97 -2.82
CA ASP A 168 -3.99 12.96 -4.22
C ASP A 168 -5.24 12.07 -4.40
N LEU A 169 -5.40 11.08 -3.53
CA LEU A 169 -6.51 10.12 -3.53
C LEU A 169 -6.90 9.75 -2.10
N VAL A 170 -8.20 9.68 -1.84
CA VAL A 170 -8.75 9.15 -0.57
C VAL A 170 -9.72 8.01 -0.87
N LEU A 171 -9.35 6.80 -0.44
CA LEU A 171 -10.12 5.56 -0.64
C LEU A 171 -10.74 5.06 0.66
N LYS A 172 -11.81 4.28 0.51
CA LYS A 172 -12.26 3.36 1.55
C LYS A 172 -11.34 2.14 1.63
N MET A 173 -11.22 1.53 2.80
CA MET A 173 -10.49 0.28 2.99
C MET A 173 -10.97 -0.82 2.03
N SER A 174 -12.29 -0.95 1.85
CA SER A 174 -12.90 -1.94 0.96
C SER A 174 -12.57 -1.76 -0.53
N GLU A 175 -12.12 -0.57 -0.95
CA GLU A 175 -11.77 -0.27 -2.34
C GLU A 175 -10.29 -0.61 -2.64
N LEU A 176 -9.45 -0.61 -1.61
CA LEU A 176 -7.99 -0.67 -1.75
C LEU A 176 -7.51 -1.93 -2.50
N ALA A 177 -8.07 -3.11 -2.19
CA ALA A 177 -7.63 -4.36 -2.82
C ALA A 177 -7.88 -4.42 -4.34
N ASN A 178 -8.79 -3.60 -4.87
CA ASN A 178 -9.19 -3.63 -6.28
C ASN A 178 -8.77 -2.37 -7.06
N PHE A 179 -8.18 -1.38 -6.40
CA PHE A 179 -7.74 -0.15 -7.05
C PHE A 179 -6.55 -0.40 -7.99
N ASP A 180 -6.57 0.14 -9.21
CA ASP A 180 -5.50 -0.04 -10.20
C ASP A 180 -4.43 1.05 -10.05
N PHE A 181 -3.36 0.75 -9.30
CA PHE A 181 -2.25 1.70 -9.08
C PHE A 181 -1.35 1.92 -10.30
N ASN A 182 -1.59 1.23 -11.42
CA ASN A 182 -0.97 1.57 -12.70
C ASN A 182 -1.70 2.71 -13.44
N LYS A 183 -2.90 3.08 -12.98
CA LYS A 183 -3.69 4.20 -13.50
C LYS A 183 -4.14 5.10 -12.35
N PRO A 184 -3.21 5.77 -11.65
CA PRO A 184 -3.58 6.66 -10.56
C PRO A 184 -4.45 7.82 -11.08
N GLU A 185 -5.47 8.18 -10.31
CA GLU A 185 -6.41 9.25 -10.60
C GLU A 185 -6.57 10.13 -9.36
N PHE A 186 -6.71 11.44 -9.57
CA PHE A 186 -7.06 12.34 -8.49
C PHE A 186 -8.53 12.16 -8.09
N ASN A 187 -8.83 12.11 -6.80
CA ASN A 187 -10.20 12.18 -6.31
C ASN A 187 -10.31 13.02 -5.02
N PHE A 188 -11.41 13.76 -4.90
CA PHE A 188 -11.75 14.43 -3.66
C PHE A 188 -12.27 13.45 -2.63
N TYR A 189 -11.89 13.66 -1.37
CA TYR A 189 -12.53 13.00 -0.25
C TYR A 189 -14.02 13.40 -0.17
N ASN A 190 -14.90 12.40 -0.14
CA ASN A 190 -16.34 12.62 0.02
C ASN A 190 -16.73 12.56 1.50
N GLY A 191 -16.27 13.53 2.27
CA GLY A 191 -16.53 13.68 3.71
C GLY A 191 -16.29 15.12 4.18
N ALA A 192 -16.42 15.34 5.48
CA ALA A 192 -16.17 16.65 6.06
C ALA A 192 -14.66 16.96 6.19
N ILE A 193 -14.33 18.26 6.24
CA ILE A 193 -12.95 18.75 6.38
C ILE A 193 -12.98 19.82 7.48
N TYR A 194 -12.00 19.79 8.39
CA TYR A 194 -11.88 20.75 9.49
C TYR A 194 -10.54 21.49 9.53
#